data_AF-A0A7C2B581-F1
#
_entry.id   AF-A0A7C2B581-F1
#
_cell.length_a   1.000
_cell.length_b   1.000
_cell.length_c   1.000
_cell.angle_alpha   90.00
_cell.angle_beta   90.00
_cell.angle_gamma   90.00
#
_symmetry.space_group_name_H-M   'P 1'
#
loop_
_entity.id
_entity.type
_entity.pdbx_description
1 polymer ?
#
loop_
_entity_poly.entity_id
_entity_poly.type
_entity_poly.pdbx_seq_one_letter_code
_entity_poly.pdbx_strand_id
1 'polypeptide(L)'
;MPVTKSAKRALKKALRNKQINEERRIKIKKAIKEFLKYIKEKNKEKTKETLSLVYKEIDKGAKRFIHKNKAARLKAKYAQIFNQAFEVKENLK
;
A
#
# COMPACT_ATOMS: atom_id res chain seq x y z
N MET A 1 33.36 2.97 -4.31
CA MET A 1 33.04 4.42 -4.16
C MET A 1 32.82 5.03 -5.53
N PRO A 2 31.90 5.99 -5.71
CA PRO A 2 31.71 6.64 -6.99
C PRO A 2 32.93 7.50 -7.34
N VAL A 3 33.58 7.21 -8.46
CA VAL A 3 34.81 7.88 -8.89
C VAL A 3 34.49 9.17 -9.65
N THR A 4 33.60 9.09 -10.65
CA THR A 4 33.24 10.22 -11.52
C THR A 4 32.26 11.19 -10.83
N LYS A 5 32.26 12.46 -11.28
CA LYS A 5 31.34 13.49 -10.77
C LYS A 5 29.87 13.10 -10.96
N SER A 6 29.53 12.48 -12.09
CA SER A 6 28.18 11.97 -12.40
C SER A 6 27.77 10.85 -11.46
N ALA A 7 28.66 9.90 -11.17
CA ALA A 7 28.39 8.80 -10.25
C ALA A 7 28.17 9.29 -8.81
N LYS A 8 28.97 10.27 -8.34
CA LYS A 8 28.76 10.91 -7.03
C LYS A 8 27.38 11.59 -6.95
N ARG A 9 26.95 12.28 -8.01
CA ARG A 9 25.61 12.90 -8.09
C ARG A 9 24.49 11.86 -8.11
N ALA A 10 24.66 10.77 -8.85
CA ALA A 10 23.71 9.67 -8.90
C ALA A 10 23.52 9.02 -7.53
N LEU A 11 24.62 8.82 -6.77
CA LEU A 11 24.55 8.29 -5.41
C LEU A 11 23.73 9.19 -4.47
N LYS A 12 23.95 10.52 -4.50
CA LYS A 12 23.15 11.48 -3.73
C LYS A 12 21.65 11.39 -4.08
N LYS A 13 21.31 11.31 -5.37
CA LYS A 13 19.93 11.14 -5.85
C LYS A 13 19.32 9.82 -5.37
N ALA A 14 20.08 8.73 -5.44
CA ALA A 14 19.63 7.42 -5.01
C ALA A 14 19.30 7.38 -3.51
N LEU A 15 20.16 7.98 -2.67
CA LEU A 15 19.93 8.07 -1.22
C LEU A 15 18.65 8.87 -0.89
N ARG A 16 18.47 10.05 -1.51
CA ARG A 16 17.25 10.85 -1.35
C ARG A 16 16.00 10.08 -1.77
N ASN A 17 16.07 9.39 -2.91
CA ASN A 17 14.94 8.59 -3.40
C ASN A 17 14.63 7.40 -2.49
N LYS A 18 15.67 6.74 -1.95
CA LYS A 18 15.54 5.62 -1.01
C LYS A 18 14.77 6.06 0.22
N GLN A 19 15.13 7.18 0.84
CA GLN A 19 14.45 7.70 2.03
C GLN A 19 12.95 7.91 1.79
N ILE A 20 12.59 8.64 0.74
CA ILE A 20 11.18 8.94 0.44
C ILE A 20 10.39 7.68 0.05
N ASN A 21 11.04 6.74 -0.66
CA ASN A 21 10.41 5.47 -1.00
C ASN A 21 10.18 4.61 0.25
N GLU A 22 11.11 4.62 1.20
CA GLU A 22 11.00 3.87 2.46
C GLU A 22 9.85 4.41 3.32
N GLU A 23 9.74 5.74 3.46
CA GLU A 23 8.61 6.37 4.16
C GLU A 23 7.25 5.95 3.58
N ARG A 24 7.13 5.92 2.24
CA ARG A 24 5.90 5.46 1.57
C ARG A 24 5.66 3.96 1.77
N ARG A 25 6.70 3.13 1.72
CA ARG A 25 6.59 1.69 2.02
C ARG A 25 6.08 1.47 3.43
N ILE A 26 6.56 2.24 4.41
CA ILE A 26 6.10 2.17 5.80
C ILE A 26 4.63 2.58 5.89
N LYS A 27 4.21 3.68 5.23
CA LYS A 27 2.80 4.12 5.22
C LYS A 27 1.87 3.05 4.63
N ILE A 28 2.24 2.46 3.50
CA ILE A 28 1.48 1.36 2.89
C ILE A 28 1.39 0.17 3.86
N LYS A 29 2.50 -0.25 4.48
CA LYS A 29 2.50 -1.34 5.46
C LYS A 29 1.62 -1.05 6.68
N LYS A 30 1.63 0.19 7.19
CA LYS A 30 0.79 0.61 8.33
C LYS A 30 -0.70 0.53 7.97
N ALA A 31 -1.09 1.13 6.85
CA ALA A 31 -2.48 1.09 6.36
C ALA A 31 -2.98 -0.36 6.19
N ILE A 32 -2.15 -1.24 5.62
CA ILE A 32 -2.49 -2.66 5.47
C ILE A 32 -2.65 -3.36 6.82
N LYS A 33 -1.77 -3.07 7.80
CA LYS A 33 -1.86 -3.66 9.15
C LYS A 33 -3.14 -3.22 9.86
N GLU A 34 -3.50 -1.95 9.77
CA GLU A 34 -4.74 -1.41 10.34
C GLU A 34 -5.97 -2.05 9.69
N PHE A 35 -6.00 -2.12 8.36
CA PHE A 35 -7.05 -2.81 7.62
C PHE A 35 -7.23 -4.27 8.07
N LEU A 36 -6.14 -5.04 8.16
CA LEU A 36 -6.19 -6.43 8.64
C LEU A 36 -6.63 -6.55 10.10
N LYS A 37 -6.30 -5.56 10.95
CA LYS A 37 -6.74 -5.51 12.33
C LYS A 37 -8.26 -5.31 12.41
N TYR A 38 -8.83 -4.36 11.66
CA TYR A 38 -10.27 -4.11 11.68
C TYR A 38 -11.11 -5.23 11.07
N ILE A 39 -10.57 -5.96 10.09
CA ILE A 39 -11.20 -7.20 9.61
C ILE A 39 -11.34 -8.22 10.74
N LYS A 40 -10.29 -8.43 11.54
CA LYS A 40 -10.33 -9.36 12.68
C LYS A 40 -11.33 -8.92 13.75
N GLU A 41 -11.42 -7.62 14.00
CA GLU A 41 -12.38 -7.01 14.94
C GLU A 41 -13.82 -7.00 14.40
N LYS A 42 -14.05 -7.44 13.14
CA LYS A 42 -15.35 -7.46 12.45
C LYS A 42 -16.05 -6.10 12.38
N ASN A 43 -15.30 -5.00 12.47
CA ASN A 43 -15.83 -3.64 12.38
C ASN A 43 -15.94 -3.20 10.91
N LYS A 44 -17.15 -3.26 10.33
CA LYS A 44 -17.37 -3.00 8.89
C LYS A 44 -17.06 -1.55 8.49
N GLU A 45 -17.46 -0.58 9.32
CA GLU A 45 -17.27 0.85 9.03
C GLU A 45 -15.79 1.24 8.98
N LYS A 46 -15.05 0.94 10.06
CA LYS A 46 -13.61 1.21 10.14
C LYS A 46 -12.81 0.45 9.09
N THR A 47 -13.26 -0.75 8.72
CA THR A 47 -12.61 -1.51 7.64
C THR A 47 -12.79 -0.83 6.28
N LYS A 48 -13.97 -0.25 5.99
CA LYS A 48 -14.22 0.48 4.74
C LYS A 48 -13.37 1.75 4.64
N GLU A 49 -13.23 2.49 5.73
CA GLU A 49 -12.37 3.68 5.79
C GLU A 49 -10.89 3.32 5.56
N THR A 50 -10.40 2.30 6.27
CA THR A 50 -9.01 1.85 6.12
C THR A 50 -8.74 1.24 4.75
N LEU A 51 -9.71 0.59 4.11
CA LEU A 51 -9.58 0.12 2.72
C LEU A 51 -9.36 1.29 1.74
N SER A 52 -10.09 2.38 1.91
CA SER A 52 -9.89 3.61 1.12
C SER A 52 -8.48 4.19 1.32
N LEU A 53 -7.98 4.19 2.56
CA LEU A 53 -6.60 4.59 2.86
C LEU A 53 -5.56 3.67 2.20
N VAL A 54 -5.77 2.35 2.23
CA VAL A 54 -4.90 1.37 1.57
C VAL A 54 -4.82 1.66 0.07
N TYR A 55 -5.95 1.89 -0.60
CA TYR A 55 -5.96 2.24 -2.03
C TYR A 55 -5.20 3.53 -2.31
N LYS A 56 -5.46 4.59 -1.52
CA LYS A 56 -4.78 5.88 -1.64
C LYS A 56 -3.26 5.74 -1.55
N GLU A 57 -2.76 4.98 -0.57
CA GLU A 57 -1.32 4.80 -0.39
C GLU A 57 -0.69 3.89 -1.46
N ILE A 58 -1.40 2.86 -1.93
CA ILE A 58 -0.95 2.02 -3.06
C ILE A 58 -0.83 2.85 -4.34
N ASP A 59 -1.82 3.68 -4.65
CA ASP A 59 -1.82 4.51 -5.87
C ASP A 59 -0.73 5.60 -5.82
N LYS A 60 -0.50 6.18 -4.64
CA LYS A 60 0.66 7.06 -4.40
C LYS A 60 2.00 6.33 -4.58
N GLY A 61 2.08 5.06 -4.21
CA GLY A 61 3.24 4.21 -4.46
C GLY A 61 3.42 3.88 -5.95
N ALA A 62 2.32 3.68 -6.67
CA ALA A 62 2.29 3.41 -8.11
C ALA A 62 2.88 4.55 -8.94
N LYS A 63 2.61 5.80 -8.54
CA LYS A 63 3.19 6.98 -9.20
C LYS A 63 4.72 7.09 -9.07
N ARG A 64 5.37 6.29 -8.19
CA ARG A 64 6.78 6.50 -7.84
C ARG A 64 7.66 5.26 -7.98
N PHE A 65 7.28 4.12 -7.41
CA PHE A 65 8.16 2.94 -7.35
C PHE A 65 7.44 1.59 -7.56
N ILE A 66 6.11 1.57 -7.59
CA ILE A 66 5.33 0.35 -7.83
C ILE A 66 4.86 0.33 -9.28
N HIS A 67 5.07 -0.77 -9.99
CA HIS A 67 4.52 -0.91 -11.35
C HIS A 67 2.98 -0.93 -11.33
N LYS A 68 2.34 -0.33 -12.33
CA LYS A 68 0.86 -0.24 -12.44
C LYS A 68 0.15 -1.58 -12.23
N ASN A 69 0.66 -2.66 -12.84
CA ASN A 69 0.06 -4.00 -12.71
C ASN A 69 0.18 -4.54 -11.27
N LYS A 70 1.29 -4.25 -10.58
CA LYS A 70 1.46 -4.65 -9.18
C LYS A 70 0.51 -3.86 -8.28
N ALA A 71 0.31 -2.58 -8.54
CA ALA A 71 -0.67 -1.77 -7.81
C ALA A 71 -2.10 -2.31 -8.02
N ALA A 72 -2.50 -2.57 -9.26
CA ALA A 72 -3.81 -3.15 -9.59
C ALA A 72 -4.03 -4.50 -8.90
N ARG A 73 -3.04 -5.42 -8.96
CA ARG A 73 -3.10 -6.71 -8.26
C ARG A 73 -3.26 -6.57 -6.76
N LEU A 74 -2.56 -5.62 -6.13
CA LEU A 74 -2.69 -5.37 -4.70
C LEU A 74 -4.08 -4.84 -4.34
N LYS A 75 -4.62 -3.90 -5.12
CA LYS A 75 -5.99 -3.40 -4.91
C LYS A 75 -7.03 -4.51 -5.02
N ALA A 76 -6.95 -5.33 -6.07
CA ALA A 76 -7.83 -6.47 -6.27
C ALA A 76 -7.77 -7.46 -5.09
N LYS A 77 -6.56 -7.78 -4.61
CA LYS A 77 -6.38 -8.68 -3.46
C LYS A 77 -7.07 -8.16 -2.20
N TYR A 78 -6.92 -6.87 -1.87
CA TYR A 78 -7.54 -6.32 -0.66
C TYR A 78 -9.06 -6.16 -0.80
N ALA A 79 -9.55 -5.87 -2.01
CA ALA A 79 -10.99 -5.91 -2.31
C ALA A 79 -11.57 -7.31 -2.07
N GLN A 80 -10.93 -8.35 -2.60
CA GLN A 80 -11.36 -9.74 -2.42
C GLN A 80 -11.40 -10.14 -0.94
N ILE A 81 -10.38 -9.75 -0.16
CA ILE A 81 -10.35 -10.04 1.28
C ILE A 81 -11.51 -9.35 2.00
N PHE A 82 -11.80 -8.09 1.66
CA PHE A 82 -12.93 -7.36 2.24
C PHE A 82 -14.26 -8.05 1.91
N ASN A 83 -14.47 -8.37 0.64
CA ASN A 83 -15.67 -9.05 0.18
C ASN A 83 -15.85 -10.41 0.87
N GLN A 84 -14.82 -11.25 0.89
CA GLN A 84 -14.87 -12.55 1.57
C GLN A 84 -15.21 -12.44 3.06
N ALA A 85 -14.75 -11.38 3.73
CA ALA A 85 -15.01 -11.17 5.15
C ALA A 85 -16.44 -10.69 5.46
N PHE A 86 -17.11 -10.01 4.52
CA PHE A 86 -18.39 -9.33 4.77
C PHE A 86 -19.56 -9.77 3.86
N GLU A 87 -19.34 -10.34 2.67
CA GLU A 87 -20.40 -10.84 1.76
C GLU A 87 -21.07 -12.12 2.27
N VAL A 88 -20.38 -12.92 3.09
CA VAL A 88 -20.97 -14.15 3.68
C VAL A 88 -22.19 -13.85 4.56
N LYS A 89 -22.40 -12.60 5.01
CA LYS A 89 -23.56 -12.22 5.84
C LYS A 89 -24.80 -11.78 5.04
N GLU A 90 -24.67 -11.48 3.75
CA GLU A 90 -25.75 -10.92 2.95
C GLU A 90 -26.53 -12.01 2.19
N ASN A 91 -25.89 -13.14 1.90
CA ASN A 91 -26.50 -14.31 1.24
C ASN A 91 -27.10 -15.35 2.22
N LEU A 92 -27.10 -15.05 3.52
CA LEU A 92 -27.59 -15.92 4.61
C LEU A 92 -28.76 -15.27 5.39
N LYS A 93 -29.34 -14.21 4.82
CA LYS A 93 -30.58 -13.58 5.30
C LYS A 93 -31.69 -13.78 4.31
#